data_AF-E4YUX9-F1
#
_entry.id   AF-E4YUX9-F1
#
_cell.length_a   1.000
_cell.length_b   1.000
_cell.length_c   1.000
_cell.angle_alpha   90.00
_cell.angle_beta   90.00
_cell.angle_gamma   90.00
#
_symmetry.space_group_name_H-M   'P 1'
#
loop_
_entity.id
_entity.type
_entity.pdbx_description
1 polymer ?
#
loop_
_entity_poly.entity_id
_entity_poly.type
_entity_poly.pdbx_seq_one_letter_code
_entity_poly.pdbx_strand_id
1 'polypeptide(L)'
;MGQEINEDHMEEHLRNLKYFDMKRKGELTLEAVAGMNEPDAVELIQELLRSGANPMEQDSQKLFPYHFAKNKEVFEALTPPPIDRRSYLLTLARSILTEDAKYVFLKNLVDNSIPFDTSFSGQDNLTCIGIAAQRGEYYFAQNLGLFMDTIIHSQKATFENTVHNLVRQIVEKDNHIKLLEERQKAAPTSDESNIYQFQMESVNKSKLYVAEKCKNARLSSEMDKMKVDHKVEIEKYEAEIEKLKKEAAGNFMLEDEELKRKLDIAVERIGILAFENDVLKDDSCKKEELLKAEILNLNKCISRQKAKCADLSTENDKLKKESAIFTNKESESKKENENLKIEIDMLKGDADLQKVQLENSINELQDENQQLLGRLKGVRTIKMQAQEHIRQLNELFDIENSSQSEIRVKELEDQIAALKTVNTDLESISKKFEQVTSCSLCDEKYESTGKQAPVKLKCRHVFCSHCATNWLKSQGNKSSCPACREPYRSEDIRFVYLNTDL
;
A
#
# COMPACT_ATOMS: atom_id res chain seq x y z
N MET A 1 -31.94 5.08 47.83
CA MET A 1 -30.79 4.32 47.30
C MET A 1 -31.20 3.75 45.96
N GLY A 2 -31.09 4.55 44.89
CA GLY A 2 -31.17 4.03 43.52
C GLY A 2 -29.74 3.87 43.05
N GLN A 3 -29.28 2.63 42.86
CA GLN A 3 -28.05 2.40 42.11
C GLN A 3 -28.39 2.69 40.65
N GLU A 4 -27.78 3.74 40.10
CA GLU A 4 -27.72 3.94 38.66
C GLU A 4 -27.06 2.70 38.07
N ILE A 5 -27.85 1.88 37.38
CA ILE A 5 -27.33 0.76 36.60
C ILE A 5 -26.52 1.40 35.48
N ASN A 6 -25.20 1.21 35.54
CA ASN A 6 -24.28 1.73 34.54
C ASN A 6 -24.66 1.19 33.16
N GLU A 7 -25.07 2.07 32.24
CA GLU A 7 -25.56 1.73 30.90
C GLU A 7 -24.56 0.84 30.13
N ASP A 8 -23.26 1.07 30.34
CA ASP A 8 -22.17 0.26 29.76
C ASP A 8 -22.26 -1.23 30.13
N HIS A 9 -22.67 -1.53 31.36
CA HIS A 9 -22.76 -2.92 31.84
C HIS A 9 -23.98 -3.65 31.27
N MET A 10 -25.05 -2.91 30.97
CA MET A 10 -26.25 -3.47 30.34
C MET A 10 -26.01 -3.74 28.86
N GLU A 11 -25.29 -2.87 28.15
CA GLU A 11 -24.89 -3.13 26.74
C GLU A 11 -23.96 -4.34 26.62
N GLU A 12 -22.97 -4.47 27.50
CA GLU A 12 -22.07 -5.64 27.52
C GLU A 12 -22.85 -6.94 27.79
N HIS A 13 -23.84 -6.90 28.67
CA HIS A 13 -24.67 -8.06 28.94
C HIS A 13 -25.56 -8.45 27.75
N LEU A 14 -26.13 -7.48 27.04
CA LEU A 14 -26.93 -7.70 25.82
C LEU A 14 -26.09 -8.23 24.65
N ARG A 15 -24.86 -7.71 24.48
CA ARG A 15 -23.89 -8.23 23.49
C ARG A 15 -23.56 -9.71 23.76
N ASN A 16 -23.27 -10.04 25.01
CA ASN A 16 -23.04 -11.42 25.43
C ASN A 16 -24.26 -12.33 25.14
N LEU A 17 -25.49 -11.87 25.42
CA LEU A 17 -26.71 -12.63 25.15
C LEU A 17 -26.90 -12.96 23.67
N LYS A 18 -26.63 -12.03 22.76
CA LYS A 18 -26.73 -12.24 21.30
C LYS A 18 -25.71 -13.26 20.81
N TYR A 19 -24.46 -13.15 21.27
CA TYR A 19 -23.40 -14.12 21.00
C TYR A 19 -23.76 -15.54 21.49
N PHE A 20 -24.21 -15.65 22.75
CA PHE A 20 -24.60 -16.94 23.32
C PHE A 20 -25.78 -17.56 22.59
N ASP A 21 -26.75 -16.76 22.13
CA ASP A 21 -27.88 -17.26 21.36
C ASP A 21 -27.46 -17.82 20.00
N MET A 22 -26.61 -17.10 19.25
CA MET A 22 -26.07 -17.58 17.97
C MET A 22 -25.23 -18.84 18.14
N LYS A 23 -24.37 -18.87 19.17
CA LYS A 23 -23.56 -20.05 19.51
C LYS A 23 -24.44 -21.25 19.86
N ARG A 24 -25.49 -21.04 20.65
CA ARG A 24 -26.45 -22.08 21.05
C ARG A 24 -27.25 -22.64 19.86
N LYS A 25 -27.55 -21.79 18.88
CA LYS A 25 -28.24 -22.21 17.63
C LYS A 25 -27.31 -22.86 16.61
N GLY A 26 -25.99 -22.82 16.83
CA GLY A 26 -25.01 -23.29 15.84
C GLY A 26 -24.90 -22.36 14.61
N GLU A 27 -25.36 -21.10 14.74
CA GLU A 27 -25.36 -20.09 13.68
C GLU A 27 -24.09 -19.22 13.71
N LEU A 28 -23.22 -19.42 14.70
CA LEU A 28 -22.02 -18.62 14.88
C LEU A 28 -20.90 -19.09 13.92
N THR A 29 -20.94 -18.61 12.69
CA THR A 29 -19.90 -18.85 11.67
C THR A 29 -18.97 -17.64 11.52
N LEU A 30 -17.82 -17.83 10.85
CA LEU A 30 -16.87 -16.73 10.60
C LEU A 30 -17.50 -15.63 9.73
N GLU A 31 -18.33 -15.99 8.75
CA GLU A 31 -19.08 -15.07 7.89
C GLU A 31 -20.04 -14.19 8.69
N ALA A 32 -20.78 -14.81 9.62
CA ALA A 32 -21.76 -14.11 10.45
C ALA A 32 -21.07 -13.06 11.34
N VAL A 33 -19.97 -13.43 11.99
CA VAL A 33 -19.19 -12.50 12.84
C VAL A 33 -18.56 -11.39 12.00
N ALA A 34 -17.98 -11.73 10.84
CA ALA A 34 -17.36 -10.77 9.93
C ALA A 34 -18.38 -9.73 9.40
N GLY A 35 -19.58 -10.17 9.06
CA GLY A 35 -20.64 -9.33 8.53
C GLY A 35 -21.29 -8.40 9.57
N MET A 36 -21.28 -8.79 10.85
CA MET A 36 -21.84 -7.98 11.95
C MET A 36 -20.93 -6.83 12.35
N ASN A 37 -19.60 -7.03 12.31
CA ASN A 37 -18.60 -6.00 12.62
C ASN A 37 -18.77 -5.34 14.00
N GLU A 38 -19.15 -6.13 15.00
CA GLU A 38 -19.22 -5.68 16.39
C GLU A 38 -17.80 -5.35 16.92
N PRO A 39 -17.65 -4.52 17.97
CA PRO A 39 -16.35 -4.12 18.51
C PRO A 39 -15.43 -5.31 18.91
N ASP A 40 -16.04 -6.43 19.29
CA ASP A 40 -15.40 -7.69 19.69
C ASP A 40 -15.23 -8.69 18.52
N ALA A 41 -15.60 -8.32 17.29
CA ALA A 41 -15.57 -9.22 16.13
C ALA A 41 -14.18 -9.85 15.92
N VAL A 42 -13.10 -9.10 16.13
CA VAL A 42 -11.72 -9.60 16.01
C VAL A 42 -11.45 -10.71 17.04
N GLU A 43 -11.85 -10.52 18.28
CA GLU A 43 -11.65 -11.49 19.36
C GLU A 43 -12.50 -12.74 19.12
N LEU A 44 -13.74 -12.56 18.68
CA LEU A 44 -14.65 -13.65 18.32
C LEU A 44 -14.13 -14.47 17.13
N ILE A 45 -13.61 -13.80 16.08
CA ILE A 45 -12.98 -14.46 14.94
C ILE A 45 -11.78 -15.28 15.40
N GLN A 46 -10.90 -14.70 16.22
CA GLN A 46 -9.75 -15.42 16.75
C GLN A 46 -10.17 -16.65 17.57
N GLU A 47 -11.22 -16.53 18.37
CA GLU A 47 -11.74 -17.64 19.17
C GLU A 47 -12.36 -18.75 18.31
N LEU A 48 -13.09 -18.38 17.24
CA LEU A 48 -13.60 -19.34 16.26
C LEU A 48 -12.46 -20.06 15.53
N LEU A 49 -11.42 -19.34 15.11
CA LEU A 49 -10.23 -19.92 14.49
C LEU A 49 -9.50 -20.87 15.45
N ARG A 50 -9.33 -20.50 16.72
CA ARG A 50 -8.75 -21.38 17.77
C ARG A 50 -9.60 -22.63 18.02
N SER A 51 -10.92 -22.50 17.87
CA SER A 51 -11.88 -23.60 17.97
C SER A 51 -11.91 -24.50 16.73
N GLY A 52 -11.11 -24.20 15.71
CA GLY A 52 -10.96 -25.01 14.49
C GLY A 52 -11.83 -24.57 13.31
N ALA A 53 -12.47 -23.39 13.37
CA ALA A 53 -13.16 -22.83 12.20
C ALA A 53 -12.16 -22.56 11.07
N ASN A 54 -12.53 -22.88 9.83
CA ASN A 54 -11.64 -22.77 8.69
C ASN A 54 -11.93 -21.47 7.90
N PRO A 55 -11.00 -20.49 7.87
CA PRO A 55 -11.18 -19.26 7.08
C PRO A 55 -11.13 -19.50 5.56
N MET A 56 -10.75 -20.70 5.13
CA MET A 56 -10.76 -21.16 3.74
C MET A 56 -11.98 -22.02 3.39
N GLU A 57 -12.94 -22.15 4.30
CA GLU A 57 -14.23 -22.76 3.97
C GLU A 57 -15.03 -21.79 3.09
N GLN A 58 -15.56 -22.30 1.98
CA GLN A 58 -16.38 -21.51 1.06
C GLN A 58 -17.85 -21.74 1.36
N ASP A 59 -18.64 -20.66 1.33
CA ASP A 59 -20.09 -20.76 1.40
C ASP A 59 -20.69 -21.35 0.10
N SER A 60 -22.03 -21.46 0.07
CA SER A 60 -22.76 -21.92 -1.12
C SER A 60 -22.56 -21.02 -2.34
N GLN A 61 -22.10 -19.77 -2.14
CA GLN A 61 -21.81 -18.80 -3.18
C GLN A 61 -20.33 -18.78 -3.61
N LYS A 62 -19.52 -19.70 -3.07
CA LYS A 62 -18.06 -19.76 -3.24
C LYS A 62 -17.32 -18.54 -2.68
N LEU A 63 -17.90 -17.86 -1.70
CA LEU A 63 -17.27 -16.77 -0.96
C LEU A 63 -16.59 -17.33 0.28
N PHE A 64 -15.43 -16.79 0.58
CA PHE A 64 -14.72 -17.01 1.85
C PHE A 64 -15.16 -16.00 2.91
N PRO A 65 -15.05 -16.32 4.21
CA PRO A 65 -15.37 -15.42 5.32
C PRO A 65 -14.85 -13.99 5.20
N TYR A 66 -13.62 -13.81 4.70
CA TYR A 66 -13.01 -12.47 4.57
C TYR A 66 -13.75 -11.54 3.60
N HIS A 67 -14.61 -12.04 2.71
CA HIS A 67 -15.45 -11.19 1.84
C HIS A 67 -16.48 -10.40 2.63
N PHE A 68 -16.91 -10.92 3.78
CA PHE A 68 -17.92 -10.29 4.63
C PHE A 68 -17.34 -9.24 5.57
N ALA A 69 -16.02 -9.08 5.62
CA ALA A 69 -15.35 -8.09 6.46
C ALA A 69 -15.83 -6.66 6.14
N LYS A 70 -16.14 -5.91 7.19
CA LYS A 70 -16.58 -4.51 7.11
C LYS A 70 -15.52 -3.50 7.52
N ASN A 71 -14.37 -3.94 8.02
CA ASN A 71 -13.23 -3.07 8.27
C ASN A 71 -11.92 -3.83 8.04
N LYS A 72 -10.82 -3.11 8.10
CA LYS A 72 -9.49 -3.65 7.88
C LYS A 72 -9.10 -4.65 8.99
N GLU A 73 -9.41 -4.36 10.25
CA GLU A 73 -9.03 -5.21 11.38
C GLU A 73 -9.66 -6.61 11.30
N VAL A 74 -10.95 -6.68 10.99
CA VAL A 74 -11.69 -7.94 10.75
C VAL A 74 -11.14 -8.67 9.54
N PHE A 75 -10.85 -7.95 8.46
CA PHE A 75 -10.24 -8.55 7.27
C PHE A 75 -8.87 -9.16 7.57
N GLU A 76 -8.04 -8.47 8.33
CA GLU A 76 -6.71 -8.96 8.75
C GLU A 76 -6.81 -10.17 9.69
N ALA A 77 -7.80 -10.19 10.58
CA ALA A 77 -8.07 -11.32 11.46
C ALA A 77 -8.51 -12.59 10.71
N LEU A 78 -9.21 -12.43 9.57
CA LEU A 78 -9.67 -13.53 8.71
C LEU A 78 -8.66 -13.95 7.64
N THR A 79 -7.58 -13.19 7.47
CA THR A 79 -6.52 -13.48 6.49
C THR A 79 -5.14 -13.72 7.15
N PRO A 80 -5.04 -14.55 8.20
CA PRO A 80 -3.73 -14.92 8.71
C PRO A 80 -2.98 -15.76 7.65
N PRO A 81 -1.63 -15.73 7.63
CA PRO A 81 -0.86 -16.62 6.79
C PRO A 81 -1.35 -18.07 6.93
N PRO A 82 -1.57 -18.81 5.83
CA PRO A 82 -1.05 -18.57 4.48
C PRO A 82 -1.99 -17.84 3.51
N ILE A 83 -3.09 -17.23 3.97
CA ILE A 83 -4.08 -16.61 3.06
C ILE A 83 -3.47 -15.37 2.41
N ASP A 84 -3.27 -15.40 1.09
CA ASP A 84 -2.81 -14.23 0.36
C ASP A 84 -3.95 -13.21 0.23
N ARG A 85 -3.82 -12.06 0.89
CA ARG A 85 -4.76 -10.94 0.85
C ARG A 85 -5.04 -10.47 -0.59
N ARG A 86 -4.10 -10.69 -1.51
CA ARG A 86 -4.22 -10.36 -2.93
C ARG A 86 -5.26 -11.22 -3.66
N SER A 87 -5.63 -12.37 -3.09
CA SER A 87 -6.60 -13.28 -3.70
C SER A 87 -8.05 -12.80 -3.65
N TYR A 88 -8.40 -11.80 -2.83
CA TYR A 88 -9.78 -11.33 -2.63
C TYR A 88 -10.52 -11.09 -3.95
N LEU A 89 -9.91 -10.31 -4.84
CA LEU A 89 -10.57 -9.96 -6.10
C LEU A 89 -10.70 -11.16 -7.04
N LEU A 90 -9.72 -12.06 -7.04
CA LEU A 90 -9.79 -13.28 -7.83
C LEU A 90 -10.90 -14.22 -7.32
N THR A 91 -11.02 -14.37 -6.01
CA THR A 91 -12.04 -15.24 -5.40
C THR A 91 -13.43 -14.64 -5.54
N LEU A 92 -13.57 -13.32 -5.40
CA LEU A 92 -14.81 -12.60 -5.70
C LEU A 92 -15.22 -12.76 -7.17
N ALA A 93 -14.29 -12.60 -8.12
CA ALA A 93 -14.57 -12.78 -9.56
C ALA A 93 -15.01 -14.21 -9.90
N ARG A 94 -14.45 -15.22 -9.21
CA ARG A 94 -14.80 -16.64 -9.39
C ARG A 94 -16.07 -17.08 -8.67
N SER A 95 -16.62 -16.24 -7.78
CA SER A 95 -17.87 -16.53 -7.07
C SER A 95 -19.07 -16.66 -8.02
N ILE A 96 -20.14 -17.31 -7.56
CA ILE A 96 -21.39 -17.45 -8.33
C ILE A 96 -22.35 -16.27 -8.12
N LEU A 97 -21.90 -15.20 -7.47
CA LEU A 97 -22.66 -13.97 -7.29
C LEU A 97 -23.05 -13.33 -8.63
N THR A 98 -24.17 -12.61 -8.63
CA THR A 98 -24.53 -11.70 -9.72
C THR A 98 -23.56 -10.52 -9.78
N GLU A 99 -23.46 -9.86 -10.93
CA GLU A 99 -22.57 -8.69 -11.10
C GLU A 99 -22.90 -7.56 -10.12
N ASP A 100 -24.20 -7.31 -9.86
CA ASP A 100 -24.66 -6.32 -8.88
C ASP A 100 -24.21 -6.65 -7.45
N ALA A 101 -24.30 -7.93 -7.06
CA ALA A 101 -23.85 -8.35 -5.74
C ALA A 101 -22.33 -8.21 -5.60
N LYS A 102 -21.56 -8.60 -6.62
CA LYS A 102 -20.10 -8.41 -6.65
C LYS A 102 -19.73 -6.92 -6.57
N TYR A 103 -20.49 -6.05 -7.24
CA TYR A 103 -20.31 -4.60 -7.14
C TYR A 103 -20.49 -4.07 -5.71
N VAL A 104 -21.48 -4.57 -4.96
CA VAL A 104 -21.66 -4.21 -3.53
C VAL A 104 -20.43 -4.58 -2.71
N PHE A 105 -19.82 -5.76 -2.95
CA PHE A 105 -18.58 -6.14 -2.28
C PHE A 105 -17.38 -5.26 -2.68
N LEU A 106 -17.28 -4.86 -3.96
CA LEU A 106 -16.24 -3.91 -4.39
C LEU A 106 -16.38 -2.55 -3.71
N LYS A 107 -17.62 -2.05 -3.64
CA LYS A 107 -17.89 -0.79 -2.95
C LYS A 107 -17.51 -0.88 -1.47
N ASN A 108 -17.88 -1.99 -0.81
CA ASN A 108 -17.51 -2.26 0.58
C ASN A 108 -15.98 -2.30 0.80
N LEU A 109 -15.21 -2.86 -0.14
CA LEU A 109 -13.75 -2.83 -0.07
C LEU A 109 -13.21 -1.40 -0.04
N VAL A 110 -13.69 -0.55 -0.95
CA VAL A 110 -13.23 0.83 -1.09
C VAL A 110 -13.66 1.69 0.08
N ASP A 111 -14.94 1.63 0.46
CA ASP A 111 -15.52 2.42 1.54
C ASP A 111 -14.81 2.14 2.88
N ASN A 112 -14.33 0.90 3.09
CA ASN A 112 -13.67 0.49 4.33
C ASN A 112 -12.15 0.38 4.23
N SER A 113 -11.54 0.90 3.15
CA SER A 113 -10.08 0.88 2.94
C SER A 113 -9.45 -0.51 3.10
N ILE A 114 -10.18 -1.56 2.69
CA ILE A 114 -9.67 -2.94 2.73
C ILE A 114 -8.64 -3.09 1.61
N PRO A 115 -7.41 -3.54 1.90
CA PRO A 115 -6.37 -3.66 0.88
C PRO A 115 -6.71 -4.78 -0.11
N PHE A 116 -6.58 -4.49 -1.40
CA PHE A 116 -6.70 -5.47 -2.47
C PHE A 116 -5.69 -5.20 -3.58
N ASP A 117 -5.42 -6.23 -4.40
CA ASP A 117 -4.48 -6.15 -5.51
C ASP A 117 -5.18 -6.56 -6.80
N THR A 118 -5.21 -5.63 -7.74
CA THR A 118 -5.88 -5.80 -9.03
C THR A 118 -4.98 -6.42 -10.09
N SER A 119 -3.66 -6.35 -9.88
CA SER A 119 -2.65 -6.91 -10.75
C SER A 119 -2.39 -8.40 -10.46
N PHE A 120 -2.83 -8.88 -9.28
CA PHE A 120 -2.68 -10.26 -8.89
C PHE A 120 -3.37 -11.20 -9.87
N SER A 121 -2.61 -12.16 -10.39
CA SER A 121 -3.07 -13.18 -11.32
C SER A 121 -3.16 -14.54 -10.64
N GLY A 122 -4.15 -15.34 -11.03
CA GLY A 122 -4.28 -16.72 -10.58
C GLY A 122 -3.26 -17.64 -11.24
N GLN A 123 -3.33 -18.94 -10.93
CA GLN A 123 -2.54 -20.00 -11.58
C GLN A 123 -2.77 -20.09 -13.10
N ASP A 124 -3.90 -19.58 -13.57
CA ASP A 124 -4.29 -19.44 -14.98
C ASP A 124 -3.72 -18.18 -15.64
N ASN A 125 -2.88 -17.40 -14.94
CA ASN A 125 -2.37 -16.09 -15.37
C ASN A 125 -3.46 -15.06 -15.69
N LEU A 126 -4.69 -15.27 -15.22
CA LEU A 126 -5.78 -14.32 -15.38
C LEU A 126 -5.88 -13.44 -14.14
N THR A 127 -5.98 -12.13 -14.37
CA THR A 127 -6.35 -11.15 -13.34
C THR A 127 -7.86 -11.20 -13.07
N CYS A 128 -8.31 -10.50 -12.04
CA CYS A 128 -9.74 -10.37 -11.74
C CYS A 128 -10.54 -9.85 -12.95
N ILE A 129 -10.03 -8.83 -13.67
CA ILE A 129 -10.64 -8.33 -14.91
C ILE A 129 -10.70 -9.44 -15.98
N GLY A 130 -9.61 -10.20 -16.13
CA GLY A 130 -9.54 -11.30 -17.11
C GLY A 130 -10.59 -12.39 -16.83
N ILE A 131 -10.76 -12.76 -15.56
CA ILE A 131 -11.77 -13.74 -15.13
C ILE A 131 -13.19 -13.21 -15.39
N ALA A 132 -13.46 -11.95 -15.03
CA ALA A 132 -14.76 -11.32 -15.28
C ALA A 132 -15.09 -11.28 -16.78
N ALA A 133 -14.12 -10.88 -17.61
CA ALA A 133 -14.27 -10.84 -19.07
C ALA A 133 -14.52 -12.24 -19.66
N GLN A 134 -13.80 -13.27 -19.20
CA GLN A 134 -13.99 -14.65 -19.65
C GLN A 134 -15.40 -15.18 -19.32
N ARG A 135 -15.99 -14.71 -18.22
CA ARG A 135 -17.34 -15.08 -17.78
C ARG A 135 -18.46 -14.24 -18.40
N GLY A 136 -18.11 -13.23 -19.21
CA GLY A 136 -19.08 -12.28 -19.78
C GLY A 136 -19.64 -11.29 -18.76
N GLU A 137 -18.97 -11.09 -17.62
CA GLU A 137 -19.37 -10.18 -16.54
C GLU A 137 -18.82 -8.76 -16.81
N TYR A 138 -19.31 -8.13 -17.88
CA TYR A 138 -18.77 -6.86 -18.37
C TYR A 138 -19.07 -5.68 -17.43
N TYR A 139 -20.22 -5.68 -16.75
CA TYR A 139 -20.59 -4.63 -15.82
C TYR A 139 -19.69 -4.65 -14.59
N PHE A 140 -19.43 -5.84 -14.03
CA PHE A 140 -18.48 -6.02 -12.94
C PHE A 140 -17.05 -5.60 -13.36
N ALA A 141 -16.59 -6.05 -14.54
CA ALA A 141 -15.27 -5.68 -15.06
C ALA A 141 -15.10 -4.16 -15.26
N GLN A 142 -16.13 -3.50 -15.81
CA GLN A 142 -16.11 -2.05 -16.02
C GLN A 142 -16.05 -1.28 -14.71
N ASN A 143 -16.90 -1.64 -13.74
CA ASN A 143 -16.90 -1.00 -12.43
C ASN A 143 -15.59 -1.21 -11.68
N LEU A 144 -15.00 -2.41 -11.80
CA LEU A 144 -13.68 -2.69 -11.23
C LEU A 144 -12.61 -1.76 -11.83
N GLY A 145 -12.65 -1.50 -13.15
CA GLY A 145 -11.77 -0.53 -13.80
C GLY A 145 -11.94 0.90 -13.26
N LEU A 146 -13.18 1.35 -13.06
CA LEU A 146 -13.45 2.68 -12.47
C LEU A 146 -12.95 2.80 -11.02
N PHE A 147 -13.09 1.73 -10.23
CA PHE A 147 -12.55 1.69 -8.87
C PHE A 147 -11.03 1.70 -8.87
N MET A 148 -10.37 0.99 -9.79
CA MET A 148 -8.92 1.05 -9.95
C MET A 148 -8.45 2.47 -10.24
N ASP A 149 -9.08 3.16 -11.19
CA ASP A 149 -8.74 4.54 -11.49
C ASP A 149 -8.91 5.43 -10.25
N THR A 150 -10.02 5.30 -9.52
CA THR A 150 -10.28 6.07 -8.30
C THR A 150 -9.20 5.83 -7.24
N ILE A 151 -8.82 4.57 -7.01
CA ILE A 151 -7.81 4.20 -6.02
C ILE A 151 -6.43 4.70 -6.45
N ILE A 152 -6.04 4.49 -7.70
CA ILE A 152 -4.77 4.95 -8.25
C ILE A 152 -4.65 6.47 -8.07
N HIS A 153 -5.72 7.23 -8.36
CA HIS A 153 -5.73 8.67 -8.13
C HIS A 153 -5.64 9.04 -6.64
N SER A 154 -6.35 8.33 -5.76
CA SER A 154 -6.29 8.59 -4.31
C SER A 154 -4.92 8.26 -3.69
N GLN A 155 -4.31 7.15 -4.12
CA GLN A 155 -2.97 6.73 -3.68
C GLN A 155 -1.91 7.68 -4.22
N LYS A 156 -2.02 8.08 -5.49
CA LYS A 156 -1.14 9.09 -6.08
C LYS A 156 -1.23 10.41 -5.33
N ALA A 157 -2.43 10.90 -5.01
CA ALA A 157 -2.61 12.11 -4.23
C ALA A 157 -2.01 11.99 -2.81
N THR A 158 -2.19 10.84 -2.15
CA THR A 158 -1.62 10.57 -0.82
C THR A 158 -0.10 10.51 -0.86
N PHE A 159 0.46 9.88 -1.89
CA PHE A 159 1.90 9.82 -2.14
C PHE A 159 2.47 11.21 -2.45
N GLU A 160 1.84 11.97 -3.33
CA GLU A 160 2.21 13.36 -3.65
C GLU A 160 2.17 14.25 -2.39
N ASN A 161 1.16 14.13 -1.55
CA ASN A 161 1.08 14.84 -0.27
C ASN A 161 2.20 14.43 0.69
N THR A 162 2.54 13.14 0.76
CA THR A 162 3.63 12.63 1.59
C THR A 162 4.98 13.15 1.11
N VAL A 163 5.24 13.08 -0.20
CA VAL A 163 6.44 13.63 -0.84
C VAL A 163 6.52 15.14 -0.62
N HIS A 164 5.41 15.87 -0.79
CA HIS A 164 5.37 17.31 -0.58
C HIS A 164 5.67 17.68 0.89
N ASN A 165 5.15 16.92 1.86
CA ASN A 165 5.47 17.10 3.28
C ASN A 165 6.95 16.79 3.58
N LEU A 166 7.53 15.74 2.98
CA LEU A 166 8.95 15.42 3.13
C LEU A 166 9.85 16.52 2.52
N VAL A 167 9.51 17.00 1.33
CA VAL A 167 10.21 18.13 0.68
C VAL A 167 10.14 19.37 1.58
N ARG A 168 8.98 19.67 2.17
CA ARG A 168 8.84 20.78 3.13
C ARG A 168 9.78 20.61 4.34
N GLN A 169 9.83 19.43 4.94
CA GLN A 169 10.74 19.15 6.07
C GLN A 169 12.22 19.28 5.68
N ILE A 170 12.60 18.87 4.45
CA ILE A 170 13.97 19.03 3.94
C ILE A 170 14.31 20.52 3.80
N VAL A 171 13.42 21.31 3.20
CA VAL A 171 13.59 22.77 3.06
C VAL A 171 13.72 23.46 4.42
N GLU A 172 12.91 23.07 5.42
CA GLU A 172 13.01 23.58 6.78
C GLU A 172 14.36 23.26 7.42
N LYS A 173 14.88 22.04 7.23
CA LYS A 173 16.21 21.64 7.73
C LYS A 173 17.35 22.38 7.03
N ASP A 174 17.27 22.55 5.71
CA ASP A 174 18.25 23.34 4.94
C ASP A 174 18.29 24.79 5.41
N ASN A 175 17.13 25.39 5.67
CA ASN A 175 17.05 26.74 6.22
C ASN A 175 17.67 26.82 7.63
N HIS A 176 17.48 25.79 8.46
CA HIS A 176 18.12 25.72 9.78
C HIS A 176 19.65 25.62 9.68
N ILE A 177 20.16 24.81 8.75
CA ILE A 177 21.60 24.67 8.50
C ILE A 177 22.20 26.02 8.06
N LYS A 178 21.56 26.71 7.11
CA LYS A 178 21.99 28.05 6.68
C LYS A 178 22.04 29.05 7.84
N LEU A 179 21.04 29.04 8.72
CA LEU A 179 21.02 29.90 9.90
C LEU A 179 22.20 29.61 10.85
N LEU A 180 22.56 28.34 11.03
CA LEU A 180 23.72 27.94 11.84
C LEU A 180 25.03 28.38 11.19
N GLU A 181 25.17 28.22 9.88
CA GLU A 181 26.34 28.71 9.13
C GLU A 181 26.47 30.24 9.20
N GLU A 182 25.37 30.97 9.09
CA GLU A 182 25.35 32.43 9.25
C GLU A 182 25.73 32.85 10.66
N ARG A 183 25.25 32.15 11.70
CA ARG A 183 25.68 32.38 13.09
C ARG A 183 27.16 32.10 13.29
N GLN A 184 27.70 31.05 12.66
CA GLN A 184 29.13 30.73 12.72
C GLN A 184 29.98 31.80 12.02
N LYS A 185 29.50 32.36 10.91
CA LYS A 185 30.17 33.46 10.19
C LYS A 185 30.02 34.81 10.89
N ALA A 186 28.90 35.03 11.59
CA ALA A 186 28.59 36.27 12.29
C ALA A 186 29.13 36.32 13.73
N ALA A 187 29.59 35.19 14.28
CA ALA A 187 30.30 35.18 15.56
C ALA A 187 31.62 35.95 15.40
N PRO A 188 31.80 37.10 16.09
CA PRO A 188 33.14 37.62 16.31
C PRO A 188 33.87 36.59 17.16
N THR A 189 35.18 36.44 16.96
CA THR A 189 36.08 35.69 17.86
C THR A 189 35.97 36.27 19.28
N SER A 190 35.01 35.79 20.07
CA SER A 190 34.64 36.39 21.36
C SER A 190 34.37 35.37 22.47
N ASP A 191 34.14 34.09 22.16
CA ASP A 191 34.07 33.07 23.22
C ASP A 191 35.44 32.45 23.55
N GLU A 192 36.45 32.62 22.69
CA GLU A 192 37.87 32.52 23.08
C GLU A 192 38.34 33.75 23.91
N SER A 193 37.61 34.88 23.84
CA SER A 193 37.92 36.09 24.61
C SER A 193 37.70 35.89 26.11
N ASN A 194 36.65 35.14 26.49
CA ASN A 194 36.37 34.83 27.89
C ASN A 194 37.45 33.94 28.53
N ILE A 195 38.04 33.02 27.75
CA ILE A 195 39.16 32.17 28.19
C ILE A 195 40.44 33.00 28.32
N TYR A 196 40.71 33.91 27.38
CA TYR A 196 41.86 34.82 27.43
C TYR A 196 41.77 35.84 28.57
N GLN A 197 40.57 36.34 28.86
CA GLN A 197 40.32 37.32 29.92
C GLN A 197 40.55 36.72 31.31
N PHE A 198 40.16 35.45 31.52
CA PHE A 198 40.45 34.71 32.74
C PHE A 198 41.96 34.47 32.95
N GLN A 199 42.69 34.15 31.87
CA GLN A 199 44.15 33.98 31.93
C GLN A 199 44.87 35.29 32.24
N MET A 200 44.41 36.42 31.69
CA MET A 200 44.98 37.75 31.93
C MET A 200 44.76 38.26 33.37
N GLU A 201 43.61 37.99 33.98
CA GLU A 201 43.36 38.34 35.39
C GLU A 201 44.28 37.58 36.37
N SER A 202 44.59 36.31 36.06
CA SER A 202 45.51 35.48 36.86
C SER A 202 46.95 36.03 36.82
N VAL A 203 47.40 36.48 35.64
CA VAL A 203 48.73 37.10 35.46
C VAL A 203 48.81 38.44 36.20
N ASN A 204 47.75 39.25 36.18
CA ASN A 204 47.73 40.55 36.87
C ASN A 204 47.73 40.42 38.40
N LYS A 205 47.02 39.43 38.96
CA LYS A 205 47.10 39.11 40.41
C LYS A 205 48.51 38.67 40.83
N SER A 206 49.20 37.89 39.99
CA SER A 206 50.57 37.45 40.25
C SER A 206 51.57 38.61 40.24
N LYS A 207 51.39 39.60 39.35
CA LYS A 207 52.22 40.82 39.30
C LYS A 207 52.05 41.70 40.54
N LEU A 208 50.81 41.86 41.03
CA LEU A 208 50.54 42.63 42.25
C LEU A 208 51.20 42.00 43.49
N TYR A 209 51.15 40.67 43.60
CA TYR A 209 51.78 39.95 44.70
C TYR A 209 53.32 40.13 44.74
N VAL A 210 53.98 40.14 43.58
CA VAL A 210 55.43 40.37 43.49
C VAL A 210 55.78 41.82 43.83
N ALA A 211 54.97 42.80 43.40
CA ALA A 211 55.19 44.21 43.71
C ALA A 211 55.07 44.50 45.23
N GLU A 212 54.09 43.90 45.90
CA GLU A 212 53.89 43.98 47.35
C GLU A 212 55.11 43.43 48.12
N LYS A 213 55.63 42.27 47.66
CA LYS A 213 56.79 41.61 48.27
C LYS A 213 58.09 42.42 48.11
N CYS A 214 58.27 43.07 46.96
CA CYS A 214 59.40 43.99 46.73
C CYS A 214 59.31 45.26 47.60
N LYS A 215 58.10 45.78 47.86
CA LYS A 215 57.89 46.93 48.74
C LYS A 215 58.25 46.61 50.19
N ASN A 216 57.86 45.42 50.67
CA ASN A 216 58.18 44.97 52.03
C ASN A 216 59.67 44.70 52.22
N ALA A 217 60.37 44.20 51.19
CA ALA A 217 61.82 44.01 51.24
C ALA A 217 62.60 45.35 51.35
N ARG A 218 62.11 46.43 50.71
CA ARG A 218 62.71 47.77 50.82
C ARG A 218 62.57 48.35 52.23
N LEU A 219 61.37 48.23 52.82
CA LEU A 219 61.10 48.69 54.19
C LEU A 219 61.97 47.95 55.23
N SER A 220 62.21 46.65 55.04
CA SER A 220 63.11 45.88 55.90
C SER A 220 64.56 46.38 55.82
N SER A 221 65.05 46.67 54.61
CA SER A 221 66.40 47.19 54.39
C SER A 221 66.60 48.58 55.02
N GLU A 222 65.58 49.44 54.96
CA GLU A 222 65.61 50.76 55.60
C GLU A 222 65.66 50.65 57.14
N MET A 223 64.90 49.72 57.73
CA MET A 223 64.96 49.45 59.17
C MET A 223 66.33 48.93 59.62
N ASP A 224 66.95 48.04 58.85
CA ASP A 224 68.27 47.51 59.17
C ASP A 224 69.35 48.59 59.06
N LYS A 225 69.23 49.49 58.09
CA LYS A 225 70.10 50.67 57.97
C LYS A 225 69.96 51.59 59.20
N MET A 226 68.73 51.85 59.64
CA MET A 226 68.45 52.70 60.81
C MET A 226 69.05 52.13 62.10
N LYS A 227 68.99 50.80 62.28
CA LYS A 227 69.64 50.12 63.42
C LYS A 227 71.17 50.27 63.41
N VAL A 228 71.79 50.20 62.22
CA VAL A 228 73.23 50.41 62.08
C VAL A 228 73.60 51.86 62.38
N ASP A 229 72.83 52.82 61.86
CA ASP A 229 73.06 54.25 62.09
C ASP A 229 72.92 54.60 63.59
N HIS A 230 71.88 54.09 64.26
CA HIS A 230 71.70 54.27 65.72
C HIS A 230 72.86 53.66 66.52
N LYS A 231 73.35 52.48 66.12
CA LYS A 231 74.49 51.85 66.79
C LYS A 231 75.75 52.72 66.67
N VAL A 232 76.02 53.26 65.49
CA VAL A 232 77.17 54.15 65.25
C VAL A 232 77.03 55.45 66.04
N GLU A 233 75.83 56.02 66.13
CA GLU A 233 75.60 57.21 66.97
C GLU A 233 75.79 56.94 68.46
N ILE A 234 75.32 55.79 68.96
CA ILE A 234 75.55 55.38 70.35
C ILE A 234 77.06 55.27 70.63
N GLU A 235 77.82 54.57 69.78
CA GLU A 235 79.28 54.44 69.94
C GLU A 235 79.99 55.80 69.93
N LYS A 236 79.51 56.75 69.13
CA LYS A 236 80.03 58.12 69.09
C LYS A 236 79.77 58.87 70.40
N TYR A 237 78.55 58.80 70.93
CA TYR A 237 78.21 59.45 72.19
C TYR A 237 78.92 58.79 73.38
N GLU A 238 79.10 57.47 73.38
CA GLU A 238 79.90 56.77 74.39
C GLU A 238 81.37 57.25 74.38
N ALA A 239 81.95 57.42 73.19
CA ALA A 239 83.30 57.98 73.06
C ALA A 239 83.40 59.43 73.53
N GLU A 240 82.38 60.25 73.26
CA GLU A 240 82.30 61.64 73.74
C GLU A 240 82.17 61.71 75.26
N ILE A 241 81.34 60.85 75.85
CA ILE A 241 81.23 60.68 77.31
C ILE A 241 82.58 60.32 77.93
N GLU A 242 83.30 59.36 77.36
CA GLU A 242 84.63 58.97 77.88
C GLU A 242 85.66 60.11 77.76
N LYS A 243 85.57 60.93 76.70
CA LYS A 243 86.40 62.11 76.56
C LYS A 243 86.08 63.16 77.63
N LEU A 244 84.79 63.46 77.83
CA LEU A 244 84.32 64.40 78.85
C LEU A 244 84.68 63.94 80.26
N LYS A 245 84.59 62.64 80.55
CA LYS A 245 85.05 62.06 81.84
C LYS A 245 86.54 62.27 82.07
N LYS A 246 87.38 62.11 81.03
CA LYS A 246 88.83 62.34 81.12
C LYS A 246 89.17 63.82 81.32
N GLU A 247 88.45 64.72 80.65
CA GLU A 247 88.59 66.17 80.83
C GLU A 247 88.18 66.60 82.24
N ALA A 248 87.07 66.05 82.77
CA ALA A 248 86.63 66.28 84.14
C ALA A 248 87.66 65.78 85.17
N ALA A 249 88.30 64.63 84.93
CA ALA A 249 89.32 64.08 85.83
C ALA A 249 90.62 64.91 85.85
N GLY A 250 90.91 65.68 84.79
CA GLY A 250 92.13 66.47 84.66
C GLY A 250 92.07 67.88 85.26
N ASN A 251 90.87 68.40 85.53
CA ASN A 251 90.66 69.80 85.92
C ASN A 251 90.16 69.89 87.38
N PHE A 252 91.06 69.70 88.36
CA PHE A 252 90.69 69.49 89.76
C PHE A 252 90.28 70.77 90.54
N MET A 253 90.18 71.94 89.90
CA MET A 253 89.81 73.20 90.56
C MET A 253 89.04 74.11 89.61
N LEU A 254 87.75 73.81 89.39
CA LEU A 254 86.62 74.72 89.12
C LEU A 254 85.40 73.87 88.71
N GLU A 255 84.25 74.09 89.35
CA GLU A 255 82.97 73.44 89.03
C GLU A 255 82.49 73.91 87.65
N ASP A 256 82.90 73.22 86.60
CA ASP A 256 82.46 73.51 85.23
C ASP A 256 81.09 72.86 84.97
N GLU A 257 80.04 73.54 85.43
CA GLU A 257 78.63 73.18 85.23
C GLU A 257 78.29 72.93 83.74
N GLU A 258 79.01 73.57 82.80
CA GLU A 258 78.83 73.35 81.37
C GLU A 258 79.26 71.94 80.95
N LEU A 259 80.30 71.38 81.57
CA LEU A 259 80.79 70.03 81.28
C LEU A 259 79.78 68.98 81.76
N LYS A 260 79.18 69.22 82.94
CA LYS A 260 78.12 68.39 83.50
C LYS A 260 76.87 68.41 82.63
N ARG A 261 76.46 69.59 82.16
CA ARG A 261 75.31 69.72 81.24
C ARG A 261 75.51 68.96 79.93
N LYS A 262 76.72 68.97 79.37
CA LYS A 262 77.04 68.20 78.15
C LYS A 262 77.00 66.69 78.39
N LEU A 263 77.49 66.26 79.55
CA LEU A 263 77.44 64.84 79.95
C LEU A 263 76.00 64.36 80.10
N ASP A 264 75.14 65.14 80.78
CA ASP A 264 73.73 64.80 80.97
C ASP A 264 72.97 64.72 79.64
N ILE A 265 73.20 65.66 78.71
CA ILE A 265 72.60 65.62 77.37
C ILE A 265 73.05 64.38 76.59
N ALA A 266 74.33 64.00 76.67
CA ALA A 266 74.83 62.82 75.97
C ALA A 266 74.24 61.53 76.55
N VAL A 267 74.12 61.43 77.88
CA VAL A 267 73.50 60.27 78.54
C VAL A 267 72.01 60.16 78.22
N GLU A 268 71.28 61.27 78.23
CA GLU A 268 69.87 61.30 77.85
C GLU A 268 69.67 60.85 76.38
N ARG A 269 70.55 61.32 75.48
CA ARG A 269 70.52 60.95 74.06
C ARG A 269 70.78 59.45 73.84
N ILE A 270 71.74 58.87 74.55
CA ILE A 270 71.98 57.41 74.53
C ILE A 270 70.74 56.67 75.05
N GLY A 271 70.11 57.16 76.12
CA GLY A 271 68.88 56.59 76.67
C GLY A 271 67.75 56.54 75.65
N ILE A 272 67.53 57.62 74.89
CA ILE A 272 66.51 57.69 73.83
C ILE A 272 66.83 56.70 72.70
N LEU A 273 68.07 56.71 72.19
CA LEU A 273 68.49 55.82 71.09
C LEU A 273 68.44 54.33 71.49
N ALA A 274 68.75 54.01 72.75
CA ALA A 274 68.63 52.65 73.29
C ALA A 274 67.17 52.20 73.39
N PHE A 275 66.28 53.09 73.87
CA PHE A 275 64.84 52.80 73.93
C PHE A 275 64.24 52.60 72.53
N GLU A 276 64.59 53.44 71.55
CA GLU A 276 64.15 53.29 70.16
C GLU A 276 64.64 51.96 69.56
N ASN A 277 65.87 51.54 69.86
CA ASN A 277 66.38 50.23 69.43
C ASN A 277 65.63 49.05 70.06
N ASP A 278 65.23 49.15 71.33
CA ASP A 278 64.46 48.10 72.00
C ASP A 278 63.02 48.00 71.45
N VAL A 279 62.38 49.13 71.15
CA VAL A 279 61.07 49.16 70.47
C VAL A 279 61.16 48.51 69.08
N LEU A 280 62.21 48.83 68.30
CA LEU A 280 62.46 48.20 67.00
C LEU A 280 62.76 46.70 67.10
N LYS A 281 63.26 46.23 68.24
CA LYS A 281 63.57 44.82 68.50
C LYS A 281 62.32 44.02 68.90
N ASP A 282 61.44 44.59 69.72
CA ASP A 282 60.16 43.97 70.11
C ASP A 282 59.20 43.86 68.90
N ASP A 283 59.11 44.91 68.08
CA ASP A 283 58.32 44.88 66.83
C ASP A 283 58.88 43.89 65.81
N SER A 284 60.22 43.75 65.75
CA SER A 284 60.87 42.73 64.93
C SER A 284 60.56 41.31 65.41
N CYS A 285 60.51 41.09 66.73
CA CYS A 285 60.27 39.78 67.31
C CYS A 285 58.82 39.30 67.08
N LYS A 286 57.83 40.18 67.29
CA LYS A 286 56.42 39.88 66.99
C LYS A 286 56.18 39.63 65.50
N LYS A 287 56.82 40.40 64.62
CA LYS A 287 56.76 40.16 63.17
C LYS A 287 57.41 38.83 62.78
N GLU A 288 58.51 38.43 63.41
CA GLU A 288 59.18 37.16 63.13
C GLU A 288 58.31 35.95 63.53
N GLU A 289 57.63 36.01 64.68
CA GLU A 289 56.70 34.95 65.09
C GLU A 289 55.49 34.84 64.16
N LEU A 290 54.90 35.97 63.75
CA LEU A 290 53.84 36.00 62.74
C LEU A 290 54.32 35.42 61.40
N LEU A 291 55.53 35.80 60.96
CA LEU A 291 56.12 35.29 59.72
C LEU A 291 56.38 33.77 59.79
N LYS A 292 56.85 33.26 60.93
CA LYS A 292 57.06 31.83 61.16
C LYS A 292 55.74 31.05 61.11
N ALA A 293 54.68 31.58 61.72
CA ALA A 293 53.34 30.98 61.66
C ALA A 293 52.78 30.98 60.23
N GLU A 294 52.99 32.06 59.49
CA GLU A 294 52.57 32.19 58.09
C GLU A 294 53.37 31.27 57.16
N ILE A 295 54.69 31.14 57.36
CA ILE A 295 55.55 30.18 56.66
C ILE A 295 55.09 28.75 56.94
N LEU A 296 54.73 28.41 58.18
CA LEU A 296 54.23 27.08 58.53
C LEU A 296 52.90 26.77 57.81
N ASN A 297 51.99 27.75 57.74
CA ASN A 297 50.73 27.62 57.01
C ASN A 297 50.93 27.54 55.49
N LEU A 298 51.84 28.34 54.93
CA LEU A 298 52.24 28.27 53.52
C LEU A 298 52.86 26.92 53.19
N ASN A 299 53.72 26.37 54.05
CA ASN A 299 54.30 25.05 53.85
C ASN A 299 53.23 23.95 53.88
N LYS A 300 52.25 24.02 54.79
CA LYS A 300 51.08 23.12 54.75
C LYS A 300 50.28 23.26 53.46
N CYS A 301 50.09 24.49 52.97
CA CYS A 301 49.39 24.76 51.71
C CYS A 301 50.17 24.20 50.50
N ILE A 302 51.48 24.41 50.47
CA ILE A 302 52.38 23.88 49.43
C ILE A 302 52.34 22.36 49.43
N SER A 303 52.36 21.69 50.59
CA SER A 303 52.24 20.24 50.66
C SER A 303 50.91 19.73 50.10
N ARG A 304 49.80 20.43 50.39
CA ARG A 304 48.49 20.11 49.78
C ARG A 304 48.48 20.34 48.27
N GLN A 305 49.11 21.41 47.79
CA GLN A 305 49.22 21.69 46.36
C GLN A 305 50.13 20.70 45.65
N LYS A 306 51.22 20.26 46.27
CA LYS A 306 52.09 19.19 45.73
C LYS A 306 51.35 17.87 45.59
N ALA A 307 50.51 17.51 46.58
CA ALA A 307 49.64 16.34 46.47
C ALA A 307 48.66 16.48 45.29
N LYS A 308 47.96 17.62 45.18
CA LYS A 308 47.07 17.90 44.03
C LYS A 308 47.80 17.89 42.69
N CYS A 309 49.02 18.41 42.61
CA CYS A 309 49.83 18.36 41.38
C CYS A 309 50.24 16.93 41.03
N ALA A 310 50.52 16.07 42.02
CA ALA A 310 50.77 14.66 41.77
C ALA A 310 49.53 13.96 41.23
N ASP A 311 48.36 14.21 41.82
CA ASP A 311 47.07 13.68 41.36
C ASP A 311 46.78 14.14 39.91
N LEU A 312 46.90 15.44 39.63
CA LEU A 312 46.73 15.99 38.28
C LEU A 312 47.77 15.47 37.28
N SER A 313 48.98 15.16 37.72
CA SER A 313 50.00 14.54 36.87
C SER A 313 49.57 13.13 36.48
N THR A 314 49.07 12.34 37.43
CA THR A 314 48.56 10.99 37.15
C THR A 314 47.32 11.01 36.24
N GLU A 315 46.44 11.99 36.40
CA GLU A 315 45.28 12.19 35.54
C GLU A 315 45.67 12.61 34.12
N ASN A 316 46.66 13.50 33.97
CA ASN A 316 47.22 13.84 32.66
C ASN A 316 47.87 12.65 31.96
N ASP A 317 48.57 11.78 32.69
CA ASP A 317 49.15 10.57 32.11
C ASP A 317 48.06 9.57 31.69
N LYS A 318 46.94 9.52 32.41
CA LYS A 318 45.76 8.74 32.02
C LYS A 318 45.11 9.30 30.75
N LEU A 319 44.90 10.62 30.69
CA LEU A 319 44.33 11.29 29.51
C LEU A 319 45.23 11.17 28.28
N LYS A 320 46.56 11.21 28.45
CA LYS A 320 47.51 10.93 27.34
C LYS A 320 47.38 9.51 26.81
N LYS A 321 47.20 8.52 27.69
CA LYS A 321 46.96 7.13 27.28
C LYS A 321 45.62 6.99 26.56
N GLU A 322 44.56 7.63 27.06
CA GLU A 322 43.23 7.63 26.41
C GLU A 322 43.26 8.32 25.04
N SER A 323 43.97 9.45 24.92
CA SER A 323 44.19 10.14 23.65
C SER A 323 44.94 9.27 22.64
N ALA A 324 45.98 8.55 23.06
CA ALA A 324 46.70 7.61 22.19
C ALA A 324 45.83 6.44 21.71
N ILE A 325 44.93 5.94 22.57
CA ILE A 325 43.94 4.91 22.19
C ILE A 325 42.96 5.49 21.16
N PHE A 326 42.52 6.73 21.34
CA PHE A 326 41.60 7.39 20.41
C PHE A 326 42.24 7.60 19.02
N THR A 327 43.50 8.02 18.96
CA THR A 327 44.23 8.19 17.69
C THR A 327 44.42 6.87 16.94
N ASN A 328 44.64 5.76 17.66
CA ASN A 328 44.73 4.44 17.03
C ASN A 328 43.37 4.01 16.46
N LYS A 329 42.27 4.19 17.21
CA LYS A 329 40.91 3.91 16.72
C LYS A 329 40.53 4.74 15.51
N GLU A 330 40.94 6.02 15.46
CA GLU A 330 40.71 6.88 14.29
C GLU A 330 41.45 6.36 13.06
N SER A 331 42.68 5.84 13.23
CA SER A 331 43.47 5.26 12.15
C SER A 331 42.86 3.94 11.62
N GLU A 332 42.28 3.13 12.51
CA GLU A 332 41.57 1.89 12.14
C GLU A 332 40.27 2.21 11.40
N SER A 333 39.47 3.16 11.89
CA SER A 333 38.24 3.60 11.23
C SER A 333 38.52 4.22 9.84
N LYS A 334 39.63 4.94 9.66
CA LYS A 334 40.05 5.43 8.33
C LYS A 334 40.32 4.30 7.35
N LYS A 335 41.02 3.23 7.78
CA LYS A 335 41.28 2.05 6.95
C LYS A 335 39.99 1.29 6.62
N GLU A 336 39.08 1.17 7.58
CA GLU A 336 37.77 0.52 7.38
C GLU A 336 36.93 1.31 6.37
N ASN A 337 36.92 2.65 6.45
CA ASN A 337 36.24 3.50 5.48
C ASN A 337 36.83 3.41 4.07
N GLU A 338 38.16 3.29 3.94
CA GLU A 338 38.81 3.06 2.65
C GLU A 338 38.43 1.70 2.06
N ASN A 339 38.36 0.65 2.88
CA ASN A 339 37.92 -0.67 2.44
C ASN A 339 36.46 -0.67 1.98
N LEU A 340 35.56 -0.05 2.76
CA LEU A 340 34.15 0.09 2.39
C LEU A 340 33.98 0.89 1.10
N LYS A 341 34.82 1.91 0.86
CA LYS A 341 34.82 2.65 -0.40
C LYS A 341 35.18 1.78 -1.59
N ILE A 342 36.20 0.92 -1.45
CA ILE A 342 36.58 -0.05 -2.49
C ILE A 342 35.44 -1.03 -2.77
N GLU A 343 34.79 -1.56 -1.73
CA GLU A 343 33.66 -2.48 -1.87
C GLU A 343 32.46 -1.82 -2.57
N ILE A 344 32.13 -0.58 -2.22
CA ILE A 344 31.08 0.20 -2.90
C ILE A 344 31.42 0.41 -4.38
N ASP A 345 32.66 0.72 -4.72
CA ASP A 345 33.07 0.94 -6.11
C ASP A 345 33.05 -0.37 -6.92
N MET A 346 33.37 -1.51 -6.30
CA MET A 346 33.19 -2.83 -6.92
C MET A 346 31.71 -3.16 -7.18
N LEU A 347 30.85 -2.96 -6.19
CA LEU A 347 29.41 -3.21 -6.31
C LEU A 347 28.76 -2.31 -7.37
N LYS A 348 29.21 -1.06 -7.50
CA LYS A 348 28.78 -0.18 -8.60
C LYS A 348 29.19 -0.73 -9.96
N GLY A 349 30.42 -1.23 -10.10
CA GLY A 349 30.88 -1.86 -11.34
C GLY A 349 30.03 -3.07 -11.74
N ASP A 350 29.68 -3.93 -10.78
CA ASP A 350 28.81 -5.09 -11.02
C ASP A 350 27.39 -4.67 -11.41
N ALA A 351 26.85 -3.62 -10.76
CA ALA A 351 25.53 -3.07 -11.08
C ALA A 351 25.49 -2.46 -12.49
N ASP A 352 26.53 -1.73 -12.88
CA ASP A 352 26.65 -1.15 -14.23
C ASP A 352 26.78 -2.26 -15.29
N LEU A 353 27.52 -3.33 -15.00
CA LEU A 353 27.63 -4.49 -15.89
C LEU A 353 26.28 -5.21 -16.05
N GLN A 354 25.55 -5.43 -14.96
CA GLN A 354 24.21 -6.01 -15.01
C GLN A 354 23.24 -5.13 -15.80
N LYS A 355 23.31 -3.81 -15.61
CA LYS A 355 22.48 -2.86 -16.35
C LYS A 355 22.72 -2.97 -17.86
N VAL A 356 23.97 -3.03 -18.30
CA VAL A 356 24.31 -3.21 -19.73
C VAL A 356 23.81 -4.55 -20.25
N GLN A 357 23.92 -5.64 -19.46
CA GLN A 357 23.38 -6.94 -19.84
C GLN A 357 21.85 -6.91 -20.02
N LEU A 358 21.14 -6.28 -19.09
CA LEU A 358 19.68 -6.09 -19.15
C LEU A 358 19.27 -5.25 -20.37
N GLU A 359 19.98 -4.16 -20.66
CA GLU A 359 19.72 -3.32 -21.84
C GLU A 359 19.90 -4.10 -23.14
N ASN A 360 20.92 -4.96 -23.24
CA ASN A 360 21.12 -5.83 -24.40
C ASN A 360 19.97 -6.83 -24.58
N SER A 361 19.54 -7.50 -23.50
CA SER A 361 18.41 -8.43 -23.56
C SER A 361 17.10 -7.73 -23.92
N ILE A 362 16.88 -6.49 -23.46
CA ILE A 362 15.72 -5.68 -23.85
C ILE A 362 15.73 -5.40 -25.35
N ASN A 363 16.88 -5.02 -25.91
CA ASN A 363 17.01 -4.74 -27.34
C ASN A 363 16.77 -5.99 -28.19
N GLU A 364 17.31 -7.14 -27.79
CA GLU A 364 17.06 -8.43 -28.46
C GLU A 364 15.56 -8.79 -28.46
N LEU A 365 14.88 -8.66 -27.31
CA LEU A 365 13.44 -8.90 -27.21
C LEU A 365 12.60 -7.89 -28.01
N GLN A 366 13.07 -6.65 -28.15
CA GLN A 366 12.41 -5.66 -29.00
C GLN A 366 12.52 -6.03 -30.48
N ASP A 367 13.69 -6.49 -30.93
CA ASP A 367 13.91 -6.94 -32.30
C ASP A 367 13.06 -8.19 -32.62
N GLU A 368 13.00 -9.16 -31.72
CA GLU A 368 12.13 -10.34 -31.85
C GLU A 368 10.65 -9.94 -31.95
N ASN A 369 10.19 -9.01 -31.12
CA ASN A 369 8.82 -8.51 -31.17
C ASN A 369 8.51 -7.79 -32.49
N GLN A 370 9.44 -7.00 -33.01
CA GLN A 370 9.28 -6.38 -34.34
C GLN A 370 9.19 -7.44 -35.45
N GLN A 371 9.99 -8.51 -35.36
CA GLN A 371 9.93 -9.62 -36.32
C GLN A 371 8.58 -10.35 -36.26
N LEU A 372 8.07 -10.63 -35.05
CA LEU A 372 6.76 -11.25 -34.84
C LEU A 372 5.62 -10.38 -35.38
N LEU A 373 5.67 -9.07 -35.17
CA LEU A 373 4.71 -8.13 -35.77
C LEU A 373 4.75 -8.17 -37.31
N GLY A 374 5.94 -8.29 -37.90
CA GLY A 374 6.11 -8.52 -39.34
C GLY A 374 5.40 -9.80 -39.81
N ARG A 375 5.58 -10.91 -39.08
CA ARG A 375 4.91 -12.19 -39.39
C ARG A 375 3.39 -12.11 -39.25
N LEU A 376 2.88 -11.43 -38.21
CA LEU A 376 1.45 -11.22 -37.99
C LEU A 376 0.78 -10.43 -39.11
N LYS A 377 1.48 -9.44 -39.70
CA LYS A 377 0.98 -8.73 -40.89
C LYS A 377 0.78 -9.68 -42.07
N GLY A 378 1.71 -10.62 -42.28
CA GLY A 378 1.57 -11.68 -43.29
C GLY A 378 0.34 -12.57 -43.06
N VAL A 379 0.11 -13.00 -41.82
CA VAL A 379 -1.07 -13.80 -41.44
C VAL A 379 -2.37 -13.03 -41.70
N ARG A 380 -2.40 -11.72 -41.43
CA ARG A 380 -3.58 -10.88 -41.71
C ARG A 380 -3.92 -10.85 -43.20
N THR A 381 -2.91 -10.77 -44.08
CA THR A 381 -3.11 -10.82 -45.54
C THR A 381 -3.67 -12.17 -45.97
N ILE A 382 -3.10 -13.27 -45.48
CA ILE A 382 -3.59 -14.63 -45.77
C ILE A 382 -5.03 -14.80 -45.29
N LYS A 383 -5.37 -14.29 -44.10
CA LYS A 383 -6.74 -14.31 -43.57
C LYS A 383 -7.71 -13.56 -44.48
N MET A 384 -7.35 -12.37 -44.96
CA MET A 384 -8.20 -11.61 -45.89
C MET A 384 -8.41 -12.35 -47.21
N GLN A 385 -7.35 -12.96 -47.76
CA GLN A 385 -7.45 -13.77 -48.97
C GLN A 385 -8.35 -14.99 -48.75
N ALA A 386 -8.17 -15.72 -47.64
CA ALA A 386 -9.02 -16.86 -47.32
C ALA A 386 -10.49 -16.47 -47.12
N GLN A 387 -10.76 -15.33 -46.48
CA GLN A 387 -12.11 -14.81 -46.30
C GLN A 387 -12.77 -14.43 -47.63
N GLU A 388 -12.01 -13.85 -48.55
CA GLU A 388 -12.50 -13.55 -49.91
C GLU A 388 -12.77 -14.83 -50.71
N HIS A 389 -11.91 -15.85 -50.61
CA HIS A 389 -12.17 -17.17 -51.21
C HIS A 389 -13.44 -17.83 -50.65
N ILE A 390 -13.68 -17.73 -49.33
CA ILE A 390 -14.92 -18.22 -48.71
C ILE A 390 -16.14 -17.46 -49.26
N ARG A 391 -16.05 -16.13 -49.43
CA ARG A 391 -17.12 -15.32 -50.02
C ARG A 391 -17.46 -15.79 -51.44
N GLN A 392 -16.43 -16.02 -52.26
CA GLN A 392 -16.59 -16.51 -53.64
C GLN A 392 -17.21 -17.92 -53.68
N LEU A 393 -16.79 -18.82 -52.78
CA LEU A 393 -17.37 -20.17 -52.69
C LEU A 393 -18.85 -20.15 -52.30
N ASN A 394 -19.24 -19.28 -51.36
CA ASN A 394 -20.65 -19.14 -50.98
C ASN A 394 -21.50 -18.61 -52.15
N GLU A 395 -20.98 -17.64 -52.91
CA GLU A 395 -21.66 -17.08 -54.10
C GLU A 395 -21.89 -18.16 -55.17
N LEU A 396 -20.91 -19.06 -55.39
CA LEU A 396 -21.08 -20.21 -56.29
C LEU A 396 -22.12 -21.22 -55.77
N PHE A 397 -22.13 -21.48 -54.46
CA PHE A 397 -23.08 -22.41 -53.84
C PHE A 397 -24.52 -21.91 -53.92
N ASP A 398 -24.75 -20.60 -53.76
CA ASP A 398 -26.07 -19.98 -53.91
C ASP A 398 -26.58 -20.09 -55.35
N ILE A 399 -25.71 -19.91 -56.35
CA ILE A 399 -26.06 -20.09 -57.77
C ILE A 399 -26.43 -21.55 -58.08
N GLU A 400 -25.65 -22.51 -57.58
CA GLU A 400 -25.92 -23.93 -57.79
C GLU A 400 -27.24 -24.35 -57.13
N ASN A 401 -27.51 -23.92 -55.90
CA ASN A 401 -28.77 -24.23 -55.22
C ASN A 401 -29.98 -23.56 -55.87
N SER A 402 -29.86 -22.31 -56.35
CA SER A 402 -30.96 -21.64 -57.06
C SER A 402 -31.30 -22.36 -58.36
N SER A 403 -30.29 -22.72 -59.15
CA SER A 403 -30.51 -23.42 -60.42
C SER A 403 -31.05 -24.84 -60.23
N GLN A 404 -30.57 -25.59 -59.24
CA GLN A 404 -31.06 -26.95 -58.98
C GLN A 404 -32.48 -26.97 -58.41
N SER A 405 -32.82 -25.99 -57.56
CA SER A 405 -34.16 -25.87 -56.98
C SER A 405 -35.18 -25.43 -58.03
N GLU A 406 -34.85 -24.50 -58.93
CA GLU A 406 -35.72 -24.08 -60.03
C GLU A 406 -36.04 -25.24 -60.98
N ILE A 407 -35.04 -26.06 -61.34
CA ILE A 407 -35.25 -27.23 -62.21
C ILE A 407 -36.20 -28.24 -61.55
N ARG A 408 -36.00 -28.53 -60.26
CA ARG A 408 -36.81 -29.51 -59.53
C ARG A 408 -38.25 -29.05 -59.29
N VAL A 409 -38.45 -27.75 -59.07
CA VAL A 409 -39.80 -27.17 -58.96
C VAL A 409 -40.56 -27.33 -60.27
N LYS A 410 -39.93 -26.99 -61.41
CA LYS A 410 -40.55 -27.12 -62.73
C LYS A 410 -40.94 -28.57 -63.05
N GLU A 411 -40.09 -29.53 -62.73
CA GLU A 411 -40.39 -30.96 -62.94
C GLU A 411 -41.58 -31.43 -62.10
N LEU A 412 -41.70 -30.96 -60.86
CA LEU A 412 -42.86 -31.27 -60.00
C LEU A 412 -44.14 -30.60 -60.51
N GLU A 413 -44.06 -29.37 -61.01
CA GLU A 413 -45.21 -28.68 -61.63
C GLU A 413 -45.72 -29.43 -62.86
N ASP A 414 -44.81 -29.91 -63.73
CA ASP A 414 -45.16 -30.71 -64.90
C ASP A 414 -45.82 -32.05 -64.50
N GLN A 415 -45.31 -32.72 -63.45
CA GLN A 415 -45.92 -33.94 -62.91
C GLN A 415 -47.32 -33.69 -62.33
N ILE A 416 -47.51 -32.58 -61.61
CA ILE A 416 -48.82 -32.18 -61.07
C ILE A 416 -49.80 -31.90 -62.20
N ALA A 417 -49.36 -31.23 -63.27
CA ALA A 417 -50.18 -30.96 -64.44
C ALA A 417 -50.62 -32.26 -65.14
N ALA A 418 -49.71 -33.22 -65.31
CA ALA A 418 -50.02 -34.53 -65.88
C ALA A 418 -51.04 -35.31 -65.04
N LEU A 419 -50.86 -35.33 -63.70
CA LEU A 419 -51.79 -36.00 -62.79
C LEU A 419 -53.20 -35.39 -62.83
N LYS A 420 -53.32 -34.07 -62.97
CA LYS A 420 -54.62 -33.40 -63.11
C LYS A 420 -55.37 -33.85 -64.35
N THR A 421 -54.67 -33.99 -65.48
CA THR A 421 -55.25 -34.49 -66.75
C THR A 421 -55.79 -35.92 -66.58
N VAL A 422 -55.02 -36.80 -65.95
CA VAL A 422 -55.46 -38.18 -65.68
C VAL A 422 -56.71 -38.20 -64.78
N ASN A 423 -56.76 -37.34 -63.76
CA ASN A 423 -57.93 -37.26 -62.88
C ASN A 423 -59.18 -36.79 -63.64
N THR A 424 -59.06 -35.79 -64.53
CA THR A 424 -60.19 -35.34 -65.35
C THR A 424 -60.69 -36.41 -66.32
N ASP A 425 -59.78 -37.21 -66.87
CA ASP A 425 -60.15 -38.34 -67.74
C ASP A 425 -60.86 -39.44 -66.95
N LEU A 426 -60.40 -39.74 -65.74
CA LEU A 426 -61.02 -40.73 -64.86
C LEU A 426 -62.45 -40.32 -64.45
N GLU A 427 -62.66 -39.05 -64.12
CA GLU A 427 -63.99 -38.50 -63.82
C GLU A 427 -64.93 -38.61 -65.03
N SER A 428 -64.42 -38.30 -66.24
CA SER A 428 -65.17 -38.44 -67.50
C SER A 428 -65.56 -39.89 -67.78
N ILE A 429 -64.64 -40.84 -67.56
CA ILE A 429 -64.90 -42.27 -67.70
C ILE A 429 -65.92 -42.75 -66.67
N SER A 430 -65.77 -42.35 -65.40
CA SER A 430 -66.70 -42.70 -64.33
C SER A 430 -68.12 -42.23 -64.66
N LYS A 431 -68.28 -41.00 -65.14
CA LYS A 431 -69.58 -40.45 -65.55
C LYS A 431 -70.19 -41.22 -66.72
N LYS A 432 -69.40 -41.60 -67.72
CA LYS A 432 -69.86 -42.45 -68.84
C LYS A 432 -70.30 -43.83 -68.35
N PHE A 433 -69.57 -44.41 -67.40
CA PHE A 433 -69.90 -45.72 -66.84
C PHE A 433 -71.23 -45.69 -66.07
N GLU A 434 -71.48 -44.65 -65.27
CA GLU A 434 -72.76 -44.46 -64.56
C GLU A 434 -73.94 -44.33 -65.52
N GLN A 435 -73.77 -43.63 -66.65
CA GLN A 435 -74.81 -43.50 -67.68
C GLN A 435 -75.16 -44.83 -68.34
N VAL A 436 -74.21 -45.75 -68.48
CA VAL A 436 -74.43 -47.07 -69.08
C VAL A 436 -75.03 -48.06 -68.08
N THR A 437 -74.71 -47.90 -66.79
CA THR A 437 -75.10 -48.84 -65.74
C THR A 437 -76.35 -48.44 -64.95
N SER A 438 -77.02 -47.36 -65.35
CA SER A 438 -78.22 -46.85 -64.68
C SER A 438 -79.39 -46.67 -65.64
N CYS A 439 -80.61 -46.76 -65.11
CA CYS A 439 -81.82 -46.54 -65.89
C CYS A 439 -82.01 -45.05 -66.17
N SER A 440 -82.10 -44.65 -67.44
CA SER A 440 -82.29 -43.26 -67.87
C SER A 440 -83.64 -42.62 -67.51
N LEU A 441 -84.49 -43.31 -66.74
CA LEU A 441 -85.80 -42.80 -66.28
C LEU A 441 -85.86 -42.55 -64.78
N CYS A 442 -85.17 -43.37 -63.98
CA CYS A 442 -85.15 -43.23 -62.52
C CYS A 442 -83.75 -42.97 -61.95
N ASP A 443 -82.72 -42.96 -62.80
CA ASP A 443 -81.30 -42.82 -62.44
C ASP A 443 -80.78 -43.89 -61.44
N GLU A 444 -81.55 -44.95 -61.21
CA GLU A 444 -81.14 -46.08 -60.37
C GLU A 444 -80.23 -47.04 -61.15
N LYS A 445 -79.22 -47.58 -60.47
CA LYS A 445 -78.32 -48.59 -61.04
C LYS A 445 -79.08 -49.86 -61.36
N TYR A 446 -78.69 -50.52 -62.45
CA TYR A 446 -79.26 -51.81 -62.81
C TYR A 446 -78.81 -52.90 -61.83
N GLU A 447 -79.76 -53.74 -61.42
CA GLU A 447 -79.49 -54.94 -60.63
C GLU A 447 -79.57 -56.18 -61.53
N SER A 448 -78.85 -57.26 -61.20
CA SER A 448 -78.89 -58.49 -62.02
C SER A 448 -80.25 -59.21 -61.98
N THR A 449 -81.06 -58.95 -60.96
CA THR A 449 -82.40 -59.52 -60.79
C THR A 449 -83.33 -58.50 -60.14
N GLY A 450 -84.65 -58.73 -60.20
CA GLY A 450 -85.62 -57.89 -59.50
C GLY A 450 -86.17 -56.72 -60.32
N LYS A 451 -86.70 -55.71 -59.62
CA LYS A 451 -87.41 -54.57 -60.24
C LYS A 451 -86.48 -53.68 -61.05
N GLN A 452 -85.22 -53.59 -60.64
CA GLN A 452 -84.18 -52.81 -61.30
C GLN A 452 -83.46 -53.59 -62.41
N ALA A 453 -83.88 -54.82 -62.71
CA ALA A 453 -83.28 -55.61 -63.78
C ALA A 453 -83.39 -54.91 -65.14
N PRO A 454 -82.30 -54.80 -65.91
CA PRO A 454 -82.33 -54.12 -67.20
C PRO A 454 -83.17 -54.90 -68.20
N VAL A 455 -84.03 -54.18 -68.91
CA VAL A 455 -84.85 -54.69 -70.00
C VAL A 455 -84.63 -53.84 -71.24
N LYS A 456 -84.52 -54.51 -72.38
CA LYS A 456 -84.42 -53.90 -73.70
C LYS A 456 -85.77 -53.98 -74.39
N LEU A 457 -86.21 -52.84 -74.89
CA LEU A 457 -87.39 -52.74 -75.74
C LEU A 457 -87.05 -53.14 -77.19
N LYS A 458 -88.07 -53.37 -78.02
CA LYS A 458 -87.91 -53.65 -79.46
C LYS A 458 -87.01 -52.63 -80.18
N CYS A 459 -87.12 -51.35 -79.79
CA CYS A 459 -86.32 -50.25 -80.30
C CYS A 459 -84.85 -50.22 -79.83
N ARG A 460 -84.41 -51.23 -79.07
CA ARG A 460 -83.07 -51.41 -78.48
C ARG A 460 -82.70 -50.50 -77.30
N HIS A 461 -83.56 -49.59 -76.88
CA HIS A 461 -83.33 -48.81 -75.65
C HIS A 461 -83.49 -49.69 -74.40
N VAL A 462 -82.60 -49.48 -73.43
CA VAL A 462 -82.55 -50.23 -72.17
C VAL A 462 -83.07 -49.35 -71.04
N PHE A 463 -83.96 -49.90 -70.23
CA PHE A 463 -84.49 -49.29 -69.01
C PHE A 463 -84.58 -50.35 -67.92
N CYS A 464 -84.86 -50.00 -66.66
CA CYS A 464 -85.15 -51.03 -65.67
C CYS A 464 -86.56 -51.61 -65.89
N SER A 465 -86.75 -52.87 -65.52
CA SER A 465 -87.99 -53.62 -65.69
C SER A 465 -89.18 -52.87 -65.08
N HIS A 466 -88.98 -52.25 -63.92
CA HIS A 466 -89.99 -51.44 -63.24
C HIS A 466 -90.42 -50.23 -64.08
N CYS A 467 -89.48 -49.42 -64.56
CA CYS A 467 -89.78 -48.22 -65.33
C CYS A 467 -90.44 -48.55 -66.67
N ALA A 468 -89.93 -49.56 -67.39
CA ALA A 468 -90.55 -50.01 -68.65
C ALA A 468 -92.00 -50.49 -68.40
N THR A 469 -92.23 -51.31 -67.38
CA THR A 469 -93.56 -51.84 -67.07
C THR A 469 -94.53 -50.76 -66.59
N ASN A 470 -94.08 -49.84 -65.75
CA ASN A 470 -94.90 -48.73 -65.25
C ASN A 470 -95.25 -47.74 -66.37
N TRP A 471 -94.31 -47.47 -67.28
CA TRP A 471 -94.54 -46.61 -68.44
C TRP A 471 -95.58 -47.21 -69.38
N LEU A 472 -95.50 -48.52 -69.63
CA LEU A 472 -96.51 -49.26 -70.37
C LEU A 472 -97.89 -49.17 -69.70
N LYS A 473 -97.96 -49.36 -68.37
CA LYS A 473 -99.21 -49.27 -67.61
C LYS A 473 -99.83 -47.87 -67.62
N SER A 474 -99.01 -46.81 -67.56
CA SER A 474 -99.51 -45.43 -67.52
C SER A 474 -100.05 -44.95 -68.86
N GLN A 475 -99.47 -45.41 -69.98
CA GLN A 475 -99.85 -45.00 -71.33
C GLN A 475 -100.87 -45.93 -72.02
N GLY A 476 -101.09 -47.14 -71.47
CA GLY A 476 -102.02 -48.13 -72.03
C GLY A 476 -101.65 -48.54 -73.46
N ASN A 477 -102.63 -48.68 -74.34
CA ASN A 477 -102.43 -49.13 -75.74
C ASN A 477 -101.65 -48.14 -76.63
N LYS A 478 -101.30 -46.95 -76.12
CA LYS A 478 -100.52 -45.92 -76.83
C LYS A 478 -99.08 -45.82 -76.29
N SER A 479 -98.63 -46.82 -75.52
CA SER A 479 -97.28 -46.87 -74.97
C SER A 479 -96.22 -46.80 -76.07
N SER A 480 -95.34 -45.81 -75.91
CA SER A 480 -94.17 -45.62 -76.75
C SER A 480 -92.91 -45.51 -75.90
N CYS A 481 -91.77 -45.93 -76.45
CA CYS A 481 -90.48 -45.88 -75.77
C CYS A 481 -90.18 -44.44 -75.32
N PRO A 482 -89.82 -44.20 -74.05
CA PRO A 482 -89.49 -42.86 -73.58
C PRO A 482 -88.34 -42.17 -74.33
N ALA A 483 -87.40 -42.94 -74.87
CA ALA A 483 -86.24 -42.40 -75.58
C ALA A 483 -86.52 -42.10 -77.07
N CYS A 484 -87.11 -43.02 -77.83
CA CYS A 484 -87.30 -42.87 -79.28
C CYS A 484 -88.76 -42.76 -79.73
N ARG A 485 -89.72 -42.88 -78.81
CA ARG A 485 -91.17 -42.87 -79.09
C ARG A 485 -91.66 -43.99 -80.01
N GLU A 486 -90.88 -45.04 -80.22
CA GLU A 486 -91.34 -46.23 -80.95
C GLU A 486 -92.39 -46.98 -80.09
N PRO A 487 -93.57 -47.32 -80.63
CA PRO A 487 -94.60 -48.04 -79.89
C PRO A 487 -94.14 -49.44 -79.49
N TYR A 488 -94.45 -49.86 -78.26
CA TYR A 488 -94.09 -51.19 -77.75
C TYR A 488 -95.20 -51.77 -76.86
N ARG A 489 -95.27 -53.10 -76.79
CA ARG A 489 -96.22 -53.88 -75.98
C ARG A 489 -95.49 -54.63 -74.86
N SER A 490 -96.22 -55.27 -73.95
CA SER A 490 -95.63 -56.09 -72.87
C SER A 490 -94.71 -57.19 -73.39
N GLU A 491 -95.04 -57.77 -74.54
CA GLU A 491 -94.25 -58.82 -75.23
C GLU A 491 -92.89 -58.31 -75.76
N ASP A 492 -92.76 -56.99 -75.95
CA ASP A 492 -91.55 -56.36 -76.47
C ASP A 492 -90.51 -56.07 -75.37
N ILE A 493 -90.84 -56.30 -74.09
CA ILE A 493 -89.96 -56.09 -72.94
C ILE A 493 -89.13 -57.37 -72.72
N ARG A 494 -87.84 -57.34 -73.03
CA ARG A 494 -86.93 -58.48 -72.86
C ARG A 494 -85.84 -58.17 -71.83
N PHE A 495 -85.62 -59.05 -70.87
CA PHE A 495 -84.50 -58.91 -69.94
C PHE A 495 -83.16 -59.00 -70.68
N VAL A 496 -82.17 -58.23 -70.21
CA VAL A 496 -80.81 -58.18 -70.74
C VAL A 496 -79.84 -58.45 -69.61
N TYR A 497 -78.80 -59.22 -69.87
CA TYR A 497 -77.69 -59.37 -68.94
C TYR A 497 -76.57 -58.42 -69.35
N LEU A 498 -76.34 -57.37 -68.55
CA LEU A 498 -75.36 -56.30 -68.88
C LEU A 498 -73.93 -56.81 -69.10
N ASN A 499 -73.59 -58.01 -68.61
CA ASN A 499 -72.27 -58.60 -68.76
C ASN A 499 -72.10 -59.42 -70.06
N THR A 500 -73.17 -59.74 -70.78
CA THR A 500 -73.11 -60.64 -71.95
C THR A 500 -73.83 -60.12 -73.20
N ASP A 501 -74.76 -59.16 -73.06
CA ASP A 501 -75.65 -58.72 -74.14
C ASP A 501 -75.46 -57.26 -74.58
N LEU A 502 -74.52 -56.54 -73.95
CA LEU A 502 -74.02 -55.21 -74.33
C LEU A 502 -72.65 -55.35 -74.98
#